data_AF-A0A1N6H8X8-F1
#
_entry.id   AF-A0A1N6H8X8-F1
#
_cell.length_a   1.000
_cell.length_b   1.000
_cell.length_c   1.000
_cell.angle_alpha   90.00
_cell.angle_beta   90.00
_cell.angle_gamma   90.00
#
_symmetry.space_group_name_H-M   'P 1'
#
loop_
_entity.id
_entity.type
_entity.pdbx_description
1 polymer ?
#
loop_
_entity_poly.entity_id
_entity_poly.type
_entity_poly.pdbx_seq_one_letter_code
_entity_poly.pdbx_strand_id
1 'polypeptide(L)'
;MSKRKLLINEVFKKAKEDSGKTSKNGLASFLWVYFEEHLNFTISERTFVRYYEDYVLGHYERDIEPEKLDKLSEYLDYKDFAAFSRTFIKKDNETNKTTVKISVDKDEESLSEKLSNIIINITNEQNFKMPEFMKKNGMGIMEIAFLICLTTGSIAFSKKPNTQIPGKGFAGILDSQIHCMYWDKSEYKPIDCQDKNPVYNHRIPFDYERMTYFKRIERKDTLTVDNAYGKVWYSKYNGEVDFFTDDGVDPNNGRELRKATEYIIDKYGGIQEEAQ
;
A
#
# COMPACT_ATOMS: atom_id res chain seq x y z
N MET A 1 -5.36 -6.19 6.61
CA MET A 1 -5.89 -4.82 6.48
C MET A 1 -5.27 -4.01 7.60
N SER A 2 -4.65 -2.85 7.34
CA SER A 2 -4.07 -2.07 8.45
C SER A 2 -5.13 -1.48 9.35
N LYS A 3 -4.76 -1.15 10.60
CA LYS A 3 -5.65 -0.53 11.58
C LYS A 3 -6.20 0.81 11.10
N ARG A 4 -5.40 1.57 10.34
CA ARG A 4 -5.81 2.84 9.73
C ARG A 4 -6.87 2.60 8.65
N LYS A 5 -6.62 1.62 7.78
CA LYS A 5 -7.58 1.25 6.74
C LYS A 5 -8.91 0.79 7.35
N LEU A 6 -8.86 0.00 8.43
CA LEU A 6 -10.05 -0.41 9.18
C LEU A 6 -10.83 0.77 9.76
N LEU A 7 -10.13 1.69 10.45
CA LEU A 7 -10.75 2.89 11.01
C LEU A 7 -11.53 3.67 9.96
N ILE A 8 -10.90 3.97 8.82
CA ILE A 8 -11.52 4.75 7.76
C ILE A 8 -12.75 4.03 7.18
N ASN A 9 -12.68 2.71 7.00
CA ASN A 9 -13.83 1.95 6.51
C ASN A 9 -15.02 2.01 7.48
N GLU A 10 -14.79 1.85 8.78
CA GLU A 10 -15.84 1.96 9.80
C GLU A 10 -16.41 3.39 9.89
N VAL A 11 -15.57 4.42 9.78
CA VAL A 11 -16.02 5.83 9.72
C VAL A 11 -17.00 6.04 8.56
N PHE A 12 -16.66 5.60 7.35
CA PHE A 12 -17.55 5.77 6.20
C PHE A 12 -18.80 4.89 6.26
N LYS A 13 -18.72 3.75 6.94
CA LYS A 13 -19.88 2.91 7.21
C LYS A 13 -20.85 3.60 8.18
N LYS A 14 -20.37 4.11 9.32
CA LYS A 14 -21.19 4.88 10.27
C LYS A 14 -21.77 6.14 9.60
N ALA A 15 -20.97 6.85 8.80
CA ALA A 15 -21.45 8.02 8.06
C ALA A 15 -22.59 7.70 7.09
N LYS A 16 -22.57 6.51 6.46
CA LYS A 16 -23.66 6.05 5.60
C LYS A 16 -24.94 5.76 6.39
N GLU A 17 -24.80 5.19 7.58
CA GLU A 17 -25.91 4.91 8.50
C GLU A 17 -26.52 6.22 9.04
N ASP A 18 -25.68 7.17 9.47
CA ASP A 18 -26.11 8.44 10.06
C ASP A 18 -26.73 9.40 9.04
N SER A 19 -26.19 9.46 7.81
CA SER A 19 -26.60 10.44 6.79
C SER A 19 -27.57 9.90 5.74
N GLY A 20 -27.69 8.58 5.61
CA GLY A 20 -28.39 7.92 4.50
C GLY A 20 -27.74 8.12 3.13
N LYS A 21 -26.57 8.76 3.04
CA LYS A 21 -25.86 9.01 1.78
C LYS A 21 -25.11 7.76 1.32
N THR A 22 -25.03 7.58 0.01
CA THR A 22 -24.33 6.44 -0.60
C THR A 22 -23.21 6.85 -1.54
N SER A 23 -23.21 8.10 -2.01
CA SER A 23 -22.16 8.62 -2.88
C SER A 23 -20.93 9.06 -2.07
N LYS A 24 -19.73 8.86 -2.63
CA LYS A 24 -18.47 9.26 -1.97
C LYS A 24 -18.46 10.75 -1.58
N ASN A 25 -18.94 11.62 -2.49
CA ASN A 25 -19.01 13.05 -2.24
C ASN A 25 -20.04 13.36 -1.14
N GLY A 26 -21.22 12.74 -1.18
CA GLY A 26 -22.25 12.97 -0.16
C GLY A 26 -21.81 12.54 1.25
N LEU A 27 -21.08 11.43 1.35
CA LEU A 27 -20.48 10.98 2.61
C LEU A 27 -19.36 11.92 3.08
N ALA A 28 -18.52 12.40 2.15
CA ALA A 28 -17.45 13.33 2.47
C ALA A 28 -17.97 14.71 2.92
N SER A 29 -19.01 15.26 2.28
CA SER A 29 -19.62 16.52 2.71
C SER A 29 -20.24 16.38 4.09
N PHE A 30 -20.94 15.26 4.35
CA PHE A 30 -21.52 14.99 5.67
C PHE A 30 -20.46 14.93 6.77
N LEU A 31 -19.39 14.16 6.55
CA LEU A 31 -18.30 14.03 7.52
C LEU A 31 -17.58 15.37 7.75
N TRP A 32 -17.38 16.18 6.71
CA TRP A 32 -16.81 17.52 6.86
C TRP A 32 -17.65 18.40 7.80
N VAL A 33 -18.96 18.50 7.54
CA VAL A 33 -19.88 19.28 8.39
C VAL A 33 -19.91 18.73 9.81
N TYR A 34 -19.99 17.40 9.98
CA TYR A 34 -20.04 16.77 11.30
C TYR A 34 -18.79 17.08 12.13
N PHE A 35 -17.60 16.96 11.53
CA PHE A 35 -16.34 17.17 12.25
C PHE A 35 -16.16 18.64 12.64
N GLU A 36 -16.60 19.57 11.79
CA GLU A 36 -16.57 21.00 12.07
C GLU A 36 -17.55 21.38 13.19
N GLU A 37 -18.79 20.91 13.12
CA GLU A 37 -19.86 21.31 14.06
C GLU A 37 -19.82 20.56 15.41
N HIS A 38 -19.48 19.26 15.40
CA HIS A 38 -19.60 18.41 16.60
C HIS A 38 -18.27 18.09 17.27
N LEU A 39 -17.18 18.01 16.49
CA LEU A 39 -15.86 17.67 17.03
C LEU A 39 -14.93 18.88 17.12
N ASN A 40 -15.39 20.05 16.65
CA ASN A 40 -14.63 21.29 16.54
C ASN A 40 -13.24 21.05 15.91
N PHE A 41 -13.22 20.25 14.85
CA PHE A 41 -11.98 19.79 14.21
C PHE A 41 -12.08 19.88 12.69
N THR A 42 -11.12 20.57 12.07
CA THR A 42 -11.18 20.85 10.63
C THR A 42 -10.52 19.75 9.81
N ILE A 43 -11.34 18.95 9.13
CA ILE A 43 -10.91 18.07 8.04
C ILE A 43 -11.69 18.48 6.78
N SER A 44 -10.98 18.90 5.74
CA SER A 44 -11.66 19.34 4.51
C SER A 44 -12.46 18.20 3.87
N GLU A 45 -13.58 18.53 3.23
CA GLU A 45 -14.35 17.59 2.40
C GLU A 45 -13.44 16.84 1.40
N ARG A 46 -12.51 17.56 0.75
CA ARG A 46 -11.54 16.96 -0.18
C ARG A 46 -10.65 15.91 0.48
N THR A 47 -10.31 16.09 1.76
CA THR A 47 -9.56 15.09 2.53
C THR A 47 -10.40 13.84 2.78
N PHE A 48 -11.69 13.99 3.10
CA PHE A 48 -12.59 12.85 3.24
C PHE A 48 -12.82 12.11 1.91
N VAL A 49 -13.00 12.83 0.79
CA VAL A 49 -13.07 12.19 -0.55
C VAL A 49 -11.82 11.34 -0.79
N ARG A 50 -10.63 11.89 -0.52
CA ARG A 50 -9.37 11.14 -0.64
C ARG A 50 -9.31 9.96 0.32
N TYR A 51 -9.82 10.07 1.55
CA TYR A 51 -9.87 8.93 2.47
C TYR A 51 -10.78 7.82 1.93
N TYR A 52 -11.93 8.17 1.35
CA TYR A 52 -12.81 7.20 0.74
C TYR A 52 -12.14 6.47 -0.43
N GLU A 53 -11.52 7.22 -1.35
CA GLU A 53 -10.85 6.65 -2.52
C GLU A 53 -9.71 5.70 -2.11
N ASP A 54 -8.85 6.13 -1.18
CA ASP A 54 -7.65 5.37 -0.85
C ASP A 54 -7.93 4.13 0.01
N TYR A 55 -8.88 4.24 0.95
CA TYR A 55 -9.11 3.18 1.96
C TYR A 55 -10.36 2.34 1.72
N VAL A 56 -11.40 2.88 1.09
CA VAL A 56 -12.67 2.17 0.83
C VAL A 56 -12.68 1.57 -0.57
N LEU A 57 -12.32 2.35 -1.60
CA LEU A 57 -12.20 1.84 -2.98
C LEU A 57 -10.87 1.09 -3.19
N GLY A 58 -9.81 1.56 -2.54
CA GLY A 58 -8.66 0.74 -2.17
C GLY A 58 -7.53 0.75 -3.18
N HIS A 59 -6.55 1.65 -2.97
CA HIS A 59 -5.39 1.76 -3.87
C HIS A 59 -4.06 2.15 -3.18
N TYR A 60 -4.08 2.78 -2.00
CA TYR A 60 -2.85 3.16 -1.27
C TYR A 60 -3.13 3.40 0.23
N GLU A 61 -2.20 3.05 1.12
CA GLU A 61 -2.27 3.48 2.53
C GLU A 61 -1.45 4.75 2.71
N ARG A 62 -2.13 5.88 2.91
CA ARG A 62 -1.47 7.16 3.16
C ARG A 62 -1.03 7.26 4.62
N ASP A 63 -0.05 8.10 4.89
CA ASP A 63 0.10 8.56 6.27
C ASP A 63 -1.07 9.49 6.62
N ILE A 64 -1.60 9.30 7.83
CA ILE A 64 -2.65 10.15 8.40
C ILE A 64 -2.09 10.67 9.71
N GLU A 65 -2.20 11.99 9.90
CA GLU A 65 -1.72 12.64 11.10
C GLU A 65 -2.40 12.01 12.34
N PRO A 66 -1.65 11.70 13.42
CA PRO A 66 -2.18 11.04 14.61
C PRO A 66 -3.44 11.71 15.18
N GLU A 67 -3.46 13.04 15.21
CA GLU A 67 -4.62 13.81 15.68
C GLU A 67 -5.89 13.56 14.85
N LYS A 68 -5.76 13.42 13.53
CA LYS A 68 -6.90 13.05 12.67
C LYS A 68 -7.37 11.63 12.96
N LEU A 69 -6.45 10.70 13.19
CA LEU A 69 -6.80 9.32 13.57
C LEU A 69 -7.57 9.29 14.90
N ASP A 70 -7.16 10.11 15.87
CA ASP A 70 -7.86 10.22 17.15
C ASP A 70 -9.27 10.79 16.96
N LYS A 71 -9.42 11.86 16.17
CA LYS A 71 -10.74 12.46 15.87
C LYS A 71 -11.66 11.55 15.06
N LEU A 72 -11.10 10.80 14.12
CA LEU A 72 -11.82 9.75 13.39
C LEU A 72 -12.27 8.62 14.33
N SER A 73 -11.48 8.32 15.36
CA SER A 73 -11.84 7.32 16.38
C SER A 73 -12.92 7.86 17.33
N GLU A 74 -12.86 9.15 17.66
CA GLU A 74 -13.88 9.86 18.45
C GLU A 74 -15.25 9.84 17.76
N TYR A 75 -15.29 10.02 16.44
CA TYR A 75 -16.53 9.85 15.66
C TYR A 75 -17.13 8.45 15.78
N LEU A 76 -16.32 7.42 16.02
CA LEU A 76 -16.75 6.03 16.27
C LEU A 76 -16.95 5.71 17.75
N ASP A 77 -17.05 6.74 18.61
CA ASP A 77 -17.27 6.61 20.05
C ASP A 77 -16.08 5.98 20.81
N TYR A 78 -14.87 6.04 20.25
CA TYR A 78 -13.62 5.67 20.93
C TYR A 78 -12.85 6.90 21.40
N LYS A 79 -12.16 6.79 22.54
CA LYS A 79 -11.37 7.90 23.09
C LYS A 79 -10.28 8.41 22.14
N ASP A 80 -9.57 7.50 21.49
CA ASP A 80 -8.43 7.79 20.62
C ASP A 80 -8.14 6.59 19.70
N PHE A 81 -7.18 6.74 18.78
CA PHE A 81 -6.81 5.68 17.85
C PHE A 81 -6.21 4.45 18.54
N ALA A 82 -5.56 4.62 19.68
CA ALA A 82 -5.01 3.51 20.45
C ALA A 82 -6.13 2.68 21.08
N ALA A 83 -7.19 3.33 21.59
CA ALA A 83 -8.38 2.70 22.15
C ALA A 83 -9.15 1.93 21.07
N PHE A 84 -9.39 2.55 19.91
CA PHE A 84 -9.94 1.88 18.73
C PHE A 84 -9.11 0.62 18.41
N SER A 85 -7.78 0.79 18.26
CA SER A 85 -6.85 -0.29 17.90
C SER A 85 -6.80 -1.46 18.89
N ARG A 86 -7.04 -1.23 20.19
CA ARG A 86 -7.03 -2.27 21.23
C ARG A 86 -8.28 -3.14 21.21
N THR A 87 -9.42 -2.58 20.81
CA THR A 87 -10.70 -3.31 20.72
C THR A 87 -10.63 -4.45 19.71
N PHE A 88 -9.93 -4.23 18.58
CA PHE A 88 -9.75 -5.26 17.56
C PHE A 88 -8.74 -6.35 17.96
N ILE A 89 -7.66 -6.00 18.68
CA ILE A 89 -6.72 -7.02 19.21
C ILE A 89 -7.45 -7.98 20.15
N LYS A 90 -8.40 -7.50 20.96
CA LYS A 90 -9.21 -8.36 21.83
C LYS A 90 -10.13 -9.28 21.03
N LYS A 91 -10.81 -8.78 19.99
CA LYS A 91 -11.66 -9.61 19.11
C LYS A 91 -10.87 -10.70 18.38
N ASP A 92 -9.69 -10.39 17.84
CA ASP A 92 -8.83 -11.37 17.15
C ASP A 92 -8.20 -12.41 18.11
N ASN A 93 -7.93 -12.02 19.37
CA ASN A 93 -7.45 -12.94 20.41
C ASN A 93 -8.58 -13.76 21.06
N GLU A 94 -9.84 -13.33 20.98
CA GLU A 94 -11.00 -14.11 21.42
C GLU A 94 -11.44 -15.11 20.35
N THR A 95 -11.31 -14.80 19.06
CA THR A 95 -11.64 -15.74 17.96
C THR A 95 -10.61 -16.86 17.79
N ASN A 96 -9.38 -16.70 18.31
CA ASN A 96 -8.34 -17.74 18.36
C ASN A 96 -8.05 -18.25 19.79
N LYS A 97 -9.02 -18.23 20.70
CA LYS A 97 -8.95 -19.02 21.93
C LYS A 97 -9.72 -20.32 21.74
N THR A 98 -8.99 -21.42 21.61
CA THR A 98 -9.50 -22.73 22.04
C THR A 98 -10.03 -22.57 23.46
N THR A 99 -11.35 -22.67 23.59
CA THR A 99 -12.07 -22.50 24.84
C THR A 99 -11.57 -23.52 25.86
N VAL A 100 -10.70 -23.13 26.79
CA VAL A 100 -10.59 -23.83 28.07
C VAL A 100 -11.65 -23.20 28.97
N LYS A 101 -12.82 -23.84 29.03
CA LYS A 101 -13.84 -23.49 30.04
C LYS A 101 -13.27 -23.80 31.41
N ILE A 102 -12.84 -22.78 32.13
CA ILE A 102 -12.60 -22.88 33.57
C ILE A 102 -13.76 -22.14 34.23
N SER A 103 -14.79 -22.91 34.56
CA SER A 103 -15.81 -22.48 35.51
C SER A 103 -15.22 -22.62 36.91
N VAL A 104 -14.91 -21.52 37.58
CA VAL A 104 -14.80 -21.53 39.04
C VAL A 104 -15.40 -20.23 39.57
N ASP A 105 -16.37 -20.44 40.45
CA ASP A 105 -17.11 -19.46 41.20
C ASP A 105 -16.25 -18.38 41.86
N LYS A 106 -16.86 -17.20 41.96
CA LYS A 106 -16.57 -16.07 42.85
C LYS A 106 -15.30 -16.21 43.69
N ASP A 107 -14.32 -15.36 43.43
CA ASP A 107 -13.88 -14.30 44.33
C ASP A 107 -12.72 -13.52 43.68
N GLU A 108 -12.85 -12.19 43.64
CA GLU A 108 -11.80 -11.27 43.22
C GLU A 108 -10.67 -11.31 44.25
N GLU A 109 -9.52 -11.88 43.90
CA GLU A 109 -8.17 -11.32 44.12
C GLU A 109 -7.12 -12.38 43.76
N SER A 110 -5.98 -11.93 43.22
CA SER A 110 -4.78 -12.73 42.97
C SER A 110 -4.84 -13.74 41.79
N LEU A 111 -4.99 -13.19 40.57
CA LEU A 111 -4.57 -13.89 39.34
C LEU A 111 -3.05 -13.86 39.13
N SER A 112 -2.33 -12.94 39.79
CA SER A 112 -0.89 -12.76 39.58
C SER A 112 -0.04 -13.81 40.31
N GLU A 113 -0.51 -14.35 41.44
CA GLU A 113 0.27 -15.36 42.19
C GLU A 113 0.08 -16.78 41.65
N LYS A 114 -0.95 -17.04 40.83
CA LYS A 114 -1.16 -18.36 40.20
C LYS A 114 -0.45 -18.50 38.84
N LEU A 115 -0.03 -17.40 38.22
CA LEU A 115 0.74 -17.42 36.97
C LEU A 115 2.22 -17.81 37.17
N SER A 116 2.75 -17.70 38.39
CA SER A 116 4.15 -18.05 38.72
C SER A 116 4.41 -19.55 38.82
N ASN A 117 3.38 -20.39 38.98
CA ASN A 117 3.51 -21.85 39.08
C ASN A 117 3.36 -22.57 37.72
N ILE A 118 3.13 -21.84 36.63
CA ILE A 118 3.07 -22.45 35.29
C ILE A 118 4.49 -22.54 34.72
N ILE A 119 5.17 -23.63 35.02
CA ILE A 119 6.40 -24.03 34.31
C ILE A 119 5.97 -24.51 32.92
N ILE A 120 6.12 -23.66 31.90
CA ILE A 120 5.94 -24.07 30.51
C ILE A 120 7.28 -24.58 29.99
N ASN A 121 7.43 -25.91 29.92
CA ASN A 121 8.47 -26.55 29.12
C ASN A 121 8.11 -26.36 27.63
N ILE A 122 8.59 -25.27 27.01
CA ILE A 122 8.44 -25.06 25.57
C ILE A 122 9.61 -25.78 24.87
N THR A 123 9.40 -27.02 24.43
CA THR A 123 10.27 -27.63 23.41
C THR A 123 9.98 -26.97 22.07
N ASN A 124 10.75 -25.93 21.77
CA ASN A 124 10.75 -25.28 20.47
C ASN A 124 11.68 -26.04 19.52
N GLU A 125 11.19 -27.01 18.75
CA GLU A 125 11.90 -27.45 17.54
C GLU A 125 11.67 -26.43 16.42
N GLN A 126 12.32 -25.27 16.56
CA GLN A 126 12.54 -24.36 15.44
C GLN A 126 13.82 -24.76 14.74
N ASN A 127 13.67 -25.44 13.60
CA ASN A 127 14.75 -25.66 12.64
C ASN A 127 15.09 -24.35 11.92
N PHE A 128 15.77 -23.45 12.63
CA PHE A 128 16.44 -22.29 12.06
C PHE A 128 17.95 -22.48 12.20
N LYS A 129 18.63 -22.84 11.11
CA LYS A 129 20.10 -22.94 11.10
C LYS A 129 20.68 -21.53 11.03
N MET A 130 20.90 -20.95 12.20
CA MET A 130 21.64 -19.69 12.32
C MET A 130 23.13 -19.94 12.05
N PRO A 131 23.80 -19.14 11.21
CA PRO A 131 25.22 -19.33 10.94
C PRO A 131 26.08 -19.09 12.19
N GLU A 132 27.14 -19.89 12.38
CA GLU A 132 27.90 -20.00 13.63
C GLU A 132 28.49 -18.68 14.14
N PHE A 133 28.72 -17.69 13.27
CA PHE A 133 29.28 -16.40 13.67
C PHE A 133 28.35 -15.58 14.58
N MET A 134 27.04 -15.83 14.56
CA MET A 134 26.06 -15.14 15.41
C MET A 134 25.92 -15.75 16.81
N LYS A 135 26.54 -16.90 17.07
CA LYS A 135 26.47 -17.56 18.39
C LYS A 135 27.64 -17.25 19.31
N LYS A 136 28.75 -16.68 18.79
CA LYS A 136 29.98 -16.59 19.58
C LYS A 136 30.23 -15.27 20.30
N ASN A 137 29.71 -14.13 19.83
CA ASN A 137 30.04 -12.84 20.45
C ASN A 137 28.78 -12.00 20.73
N GLY A 138 28.49 -11.77 22.01
CA GLY A 138 27.38 -10.95 22.47
C GLY A 138 27.49 -9.48 22.03
N MET A 139 26.38 -8.96 21.51
CA MET A 139 25.90 -7.57 21.45
C MET A 139 26.81 -6.42 20.95
N GLY A 140 28.12 -6.59 20.76
CA GLY A 140 29.04 -5.49 20.41
C GLY A 140 29.26 -5.24 18.91
N ILE A 141 29.08 -6.23 18.04
CA ILE A 141 29.45 -6.09 16.60
C ILE A 141 28.39 -5.31 15.81
N MET A 142 27.11 -5.45 16.16
CA MET A 142 26.02 -4.75 15.48
C MET A 142 26.04 -3.25 15.74
N GLU A 143 26.38 -2.81 16.95
CA GLU A 143 26.53 -1.37 17.27
C GLU A 143 27.73 -0.76 16.54
N ILE A 144 28.85 -1.46 16.46
CA ILE A 144 30.05 -0.98 15.75
C ILE A 144 29.78 -0.90 14.24
N ALA A 145 29.09 -1.88 13.65
CA ALA A 145 28.71 -1.85 12.24
C ALA A 145 27.74 -0.68 11.93
N PHE A 146 26.78 -0.42 12.83
CA PHE A 146 25.86 0.71 12.70
C PHE A 146 26.60 2.06 12.78
N LEU A 147 27.57 2.19 13.69
CA LEU A 147 28.37 3.40 13.86
C LEU A 147 29.34 3.65 12.69
N ILE A 148 29.88 2.61 12.06
CA ILE A 148 30.71 2.73 10.85
C ILE A 148 29.86 3.19 9.64
N CYS A 149 28.62 2.69 9.50
CA CYS A 149 27.70 3.14 8.45
C CYS A 149 27.30 4.61 8.60
N LEU A 150 27.10 5.09 9.84
CA LEU A 150 26.72 6.48 10.10
C LEU A 150 27.89 7.46 9.91
N THR A 151 29.14 7.04 10.14
CA THR A 151 30.31 7.94 10.04
C THR A 151 30.94 7.99 8.64
N THR A 152 30.79 6.94 7.83
CA THR A 152 31.32 6.90 6.45
C THR A 152 30.33 7.39 5.39
N GLY A 153 29.04 7.48 5.72
CA GLY A 153 27.98 7.97 4.83
C GLY A 153 27.97 9.49 4.56
N SER A 154 28.92 10.26 5.09
CA SER A 154 28.96 11.73 4.95
C SER A 154 30.19 12.28 4.21
N ILE A 155 31.02 11.43 3.59
CA ILE A 155 32.21 11.88 2.85
C ILE A 155 32.23 11.38 1.40
N ALA A 156 31.17 11.63 0.65
CA ALA A 156 31.23 11.68 -0.82
C ALA A 156 29.95 12.31 -1.34
N PHE A 157 29.95 13.63 -1.52
CA PHE A 157 29.38 14.37 -2.66
C PHE A 157 29.56 15.86 -2.39
N SER A 158 30.80 16.31 -2.58
CA SER A 158 31.11 17.73 -2.75
C SER A 158 30.73 18.13 -4.18
N LYS A 159 29.63 18.89 -4.34
CA LYS A 159 29.49 19.98 -5.32
C LYS A 159 28.48 21.01 -4.81
N LYS A 160 28.96 22.21 -4.47
CA LYS A 160 28.14 23.42 -4.32
C LYS A 160 27.49 23.77 -5.68
N PRO A 161 26.32 24.42 -5.65
CA PRO A 161 26.34 25.82 -6.06
C PRO A 161 25.75 26.75 -4.99
N ASN A 162 26.38 27.90 -4.89
CA ASN A 162 26.02 29.03 -4.06
C ASN A 162 24.96 29.86 -4.82
N THR A 163 23.75 30.01 -4.29
CA THR A 163 22.93 31.19 -4.54
C THR A 163 22.09 31.46 -3.30
N GLN A 164 22.46 32.50 -2.58
CA GLN A 164 21.67 33.08 -1.50
C GLN A 164 20.49 33.82 -2.15
N ILE A 165 19.26 33.38 -1.87
CA ILE A 165 18.07 34.22 -2.00
C ILE A 165 17.38 34.18 -0.63
N PRO A 166 17.36 35.31 0.12
CA PRO A 166 16.66 35.39 1.39
C PRO A 166 15.16 35.58 1.12
N GLY A 167 14.32 34.79 1.78
CA GLY A 167 12.87 34.97 1.78
C GLY A 167 12.08 33.97 0.95
N LYS A 168 11.96 32.73 1.43
CA LYS A 168 10.80 31.87 1.20
C LYS A 168 10.59 31.01 2.46
N GLY A 169 9.80 31.52 3.39
CA GLY A 169 9.22 30.69 4.45
C GLY A 169 8.20 29.70 3.88
N PHE A 170 7.95 28.61 4.60
CA PHE A 170 6.78 27.69 4.66
C PHE A 170 5.68 27.65 3.56
N ALA A 171 5.96 28.09 2.34
CA ALA A 171 5.09 28.06 1.15
C ALA A 171 5.82 27.38 -0.03
N GLY A 172 6.82 26.54 0.27
CA GLY A 172 7.54 25.69 -0.68
C GLY A 172 7.22 24.20 -0.54
N ILE A 173 6.33 23.81 0.37
CA ILE A 173 5.92 22.40 0.62
C ILE A 173 4.53 22.12 -0.01
N LEU A 174 4.10 22.96 -0.95
CA LEU A 174 3.01 22.65 -1.88
C LEU A 174 3.60 22.50 -3.29
N ASP A 175 4.70 21.76 -3.42
CA ASP A 175 4.88 21.01 -4.64
C ASP A 175 4.03 19.75 -4.47
N SER A 176 2.75 19.86 -4.84
CA SER A 176 1.99 18.69 -5.27
C SER A 176 2.72 18.20 -6.52
N GLN A 177 3.85 17.53 -6.33
CA GLN A 177 4.69 17.02 -7.38
C GLN A 177 3.74 16.27 -8.30
N ILE A 178 3.49 16.82 -9.47
CA ILE A 178 2.86 16.08 -10.54
C ILE A 178 3.84 14.93 -10.73
N HIS A 179 3.48 13.75 -10.23
CA HIS A 179 4.26 12.58 -10.50
C HIS A 179 4.04 12.27 -11.96
N CYS A 180 5.13 12.02 -12.67
CA CYS A 180 5.08 11.47 -14.00
C CYS A 180 5.20 9.95 -13.88
N MET A 181 4.95 9.26 -14.96
CA MET A 181 5.33 7.87 -15.11
C MET A 181 5.97 7.65 -16.46
N TYR A 182 6.81 6.62 -16.55
CA TYR A 182 7.46 6.22 -17.78
C TYR A 182 7.27 4.73 -17.99
N TRP A 183 7.25 4.30 -19.26
CA TRP A 183 7.16 2.89 -19.62
C TRP A 183 8.52 2.21 -19.45
N ASP A 184 8.62 1.28 -18.52
CA ASP A 184 9.83 0.49 -18.28
C ASP A 184 9.69 -0.91 -18.88
N LYS A 185 9.74 -0.99 -20.22
CA LYS A 185 9.69 -2.21 -21.05
C LYS A 185 8.39 -3.03 -20.96
N SER A 186 7.89 -3.30 -19.76
CA SER A 186 6.72 -4.13 -19.49
C SER A 186 5.68 -3.51 -18.56
N GLU A 187 6.02 -2.49 -17.77
CA GLU A 187 5.06 -1.79 -16.92
C GLU A 187 5.42 -0.31 -16.76
N TYR A 188 4.47 0.51 -16.33
CA TYR A 188 4.76 1.91 -15.99
C TYR A 188 5.36 2.01 -14.59
N LYS A 189 6.35 2.91 -14.44
CA LYS A 189 6.98 3.22 -13.15
C LYS A 189 6.90 4.72 -12.84
N PRO A 190 6.71 5.09 -11.57
CA PRO A 190 6.63 6.48 -11.17
C PRO A 190 7.99 7.17 -11.30
N ILE A 191 7.96 8.46 -11.64
CA ILE A 191 9.15 9.32 -11.72
C ILE A 191 8.80 10.77 -11.43
N ASP A 192 9.79 11.55 -10.98
CA ASP A 192 9.68 13.00 -10.93
C ASP A 192 9.60 13.58 -12.36
N CYS A 193 8.58 14.39 -12.63
CA CYS A 193 8.43 15.08 -13.91
C CYS A 193 9.59 16.03 -14.23
N GLN A 194 10.34 16.49 -13.22
CA GLN A 194 11.49 17.39 -13.35
C GLN A 194 12.82 16.65 -13.51
N ASP A 195 12.82 15.31 -13.51
CA ASP A 195 14.02 14.53 -13.78
C ASP A 195 14.56 14.87 -15.19
N LYS A 196 15.84 15.25 -15.24
CA LYS A 196 16.55 15.66 -16.46
C LYS A 196 17.28 14.50 -17.14
N ASN A 197 17.15 13.28 -16.63
CA ASN A 197 17.74 12.10 -17.24
C ASN A 197 17.08 11.83 -18.61
N PRO A 198 17.84 11.83 -19.72
CA PRO A 198 17.29 11.62 -21.07
C PRO A 198 16.56 10.28 -21.25
N VAL A 199 16.83 9.28 -20.41
CA VAL A 199 16.13 7.98 -20.42
C VAL A 199 14.62 8.15 -20.23
N TYR A 200 14.18 9.19 -19.52
CA TYR A 200 12.77 9.45 -19.18
C TYR A 200 12.15 10.59 -20.01
N ASN A 201 12.69 10.85 -21.20
CA ASN A 201 12.15 11.87 -22.11
C ASN A 201 10.71 11.57 -22.56
N HIS A 202 10.33 10.29 -22.65
CA HIS A 202 8.97 9.84 -23.00
C HIS A 202 8.11 9.58 -21.75
N ARG A 203 8.14 10.52 -20.80
CA ARG A 203 7.29 10.46 -19.59
C ARG A 203 5.92 11.08 -19.88
N ILE A 204 4.91 10.54 -19.20
CA ILE A 204 3.53 11.01 -19.26
C ILE A 204 3.03 11.37 -17.86
N PRO A 205 1.95 12.16 -17.73
CA PRO A 205 1.32 12.40 -16.43
C PRO A 205 0.97 11.08 -15.73
N PHE A 206 1.14 11.03 -14.42
CA PHE A 206 0.80 9.83 -13.64
C PHE A 206 -0.69 9.49 -13.77
N ASP A 207 -0.94 8.24 -14.13
CA ASP A 207 -2.26 7.63 -14.19
C ASP A 207 -2.19 6.31 -13.41
N TYR A 208 -2.96 6.26 -12.31
CA TYR A 208 -2.92 5.14 -11.39
C TYR A 208 -3.45 3.84 -12.00
N GLU A 209 -4.56 3.91 -12.74
CA GLU A 209 -5.19 2.72 -13.33
C GLU A 209 -4.27 2.14 -14.39
N ARG A 210 -3.76 2.99 -15.28
CA ARG A 210 -2.81 2.57 -16.31
C ARG A 210 -1.52 2.03 -15.69
N MET A 211 -0.98 2.61 -14.62
CA MET A 211 0.20 2.06 -13.96
C MET A 211 -0.05 0.69 -13.32
N THR A 212 -1.23 0.52 -12.72
CA THR A 212 -1.56 -0.68 -11.94
C THR A 212 -1.94 -1.85 -12.83
N TYR A 213 -2.73 -1.59 -13.87
CA TYR A 213 -3.39 -2.61 -14.67
C TYR A 213 -2.81 -2.77 -16.07
N PHE A 214 -2.21 -1.74 -16.67
CA PHE A 214 -1.62 -1.84 -18.01
C PHE A 214 -0.19 -2.39 -17.94
N LYS A 215 -0.04 -3.69 -18.19
CA LYS A 215 1.24 -4.40 -18.20
C LYS A 215 1.38 -5.24 -19.46
N ARG A 216 2.60 -5.32 -19.98
CA ARG A 216 2.96 -6.26 -21.03
C ARG A 216 3.14 -7.65 -20.43
N ILE A 217 2.56 -8.66 -21.05
CA ILE A 217 2.70 -10.05 -20.66
C ILE A 217 4.00 -10.58 -21.28
N GLU A 218 5.02 -10.76 -20.45
CA GLU A 218 6.34 -11.24 -20.91
C GLU A 218 6.37 -12.74 -21.17
N ARG A 219 5.62 -13.52 -20.38
CA ARG A 219 5.49 -14.98 -20.53
C ARG A 219 4.34 -15.35 -21.47
N LYS A 220 4.56 -15.16 -22.77
CA LYS A 220 3.59 -15.49 -23.83
C LYS A 220 3.23 -16.98 -23.82
N ASP A 221 4.19 -17.83 -23.42
CA ASP A 221 4.08 -19.28 -23.25
C ASP A 221 3.00 -19.72 -22.25
N THR A 222 2.68 -18.85 -21.29
CA THR A 222 1.64 -19.12 -20.29
C THR A 222 0.23 -18.77 -20.76
N LEU A 223 0.07 -18.13 -21.92
CA LEU A 223 -1.24 -17.74 -22.45
C LEU A 223 -1.94 -18.93 -23.10
N THR A 224 -3.15 -19.21 -22.65
CA THR A 224 -4.07 -20.18 -23.26
C THR A 224 -5.38 -19.47 -23.56
N VAL A 225 -6.20 -20.01 -24.48
CA VAL A 225 -7.53 -19.44 -24.75
C VAL A 225 -8.34 -19.33 -23.46
N ASP A 226 -8.32 -20.36 -22.62
CA ASP A 226 -9.07 -20.39 -21.36
C ASP A 226 -8.70 -19.26 -20.38
N ASN A 227 -7.42 -18.89 -20.31
CA ASN A 227 -6.96 -17.88 -19.36
C ASN A 227 -6.94 -16.46 -19.92
N ALA A 228 -6.77 -16.30 -21.24
CA ALA A 228 -6.53 -15.02 -21.88
C ALA A 228 -7.71 -14.48 -22.70
N TYR A 229 -8.59 -15.36 -23.22
CA TYR A 229 -9.69 -14.93 -24.06
C TYR A 229 -10.62 -13.98 -23.32
N GLY A 230 -10.95 -12.87 -23.98
CA GLY A 230 -11.81 -11.84 -23.39
C GLY A 230 -11.11 -10.89 -22.40
N LYS A 231 -9.88 -11.19 -21.96
CA LYS A 231 -9.17 -10.49 -20.87
C LYS A 231 -7.81 -9.91 -21.27
N VAL A 232 -7.34 -10.19 -22.47
CA VAL A 232 -6.01 -9.79 -22.95
C VAL A 232 -6.16 -8.98 -24.23
N TRP A 233 -5.27 -8.00 -24.38
CA TRP A 233 -5.14 -7.18 -25.57
C TRP A 233 -3.81 -7.45 -26.24
N TYR A 234 -3.70 -7.14 -27.53
CA TYR A 234 -2.49 -7.36 -28.30
C TYR A 234 -2.17 -6.19 -29.23
N SER A 235 -0.87 -6.00 -29.46
CA SER A 235 -0.33 -5.15 -30.52
C SER A 235 0.41 -6.01 -31.51
N LYS A 236 0.28 -5.71 -32.81
CA LYS A 236 1.05 -6.37 -33.86
C LYS A 236 1.82 -5.34 -34.68
N TYR A 237 3.14 -5.45 -34.66
CA TYR A 237 4.04 -4.57 -35.38
C TYR A 237 5.18 -5.38 -36.01
N ASN A 238 5.43 -5.18 -37.30
CA ASN A 238 6.47 -5.88 -38.06
C ASN A 238 6.48 -7.41 -37.90
N GLY A 239 5.31 -8.03 -37.71
CA GLY A 239 5.17 -9.49 -37.56
C GLY A 239 5.26 -9.98 -36.11
N GLU A 240 5.80 -9.18 -35.21
CA GLU A 240 5.84 -9.47 -33.77
C GLU A 240 4.51 -9.11 -33.11
N VAL A 241 4.12 -9.93 -32.14
CA VAL A 241 2.88 -9.75 -31.36
C VAL A 241 3.24 -9.66 -29.88
N ASP A 242 2.89 -8.54 -29.26
CA ASP A 242 2.98 -8.35 -27.81
C ASP A 242 1.59 -8.36 -27.20
N PHE A 243 1.48 -8.94 -26.02
CA PHE A 243 0.23 -9.07 -25.26
C PHE A 243 0.24 -8.16 -24.05
N PHE A 244 -0.93 -7.67 -23.66
CA PHE A 244 -1.11 -6.71 -22.59
C PHE A 244 -2.33 -7.07 -21.74
N THR A 245 -2.27 -6.74 -20.46
CA THR A 245 -3.31 -7.04 -19.46
C THR A 245 -4.48 -6.07 -19.49
N ASP A 246 -4.39 -4.97 -20.24
CA ASP A 246 -5.44 -3.95 -20.34
C ASP A 246 -5.47 -3.29 -21.73
N ASP A 247 -6.53 -2.56 -22.03
CA ASP A 247 -6.69 -1.81 -23.29
C ASP A 247 -5.79 -0.56 -23.36
N GLY A 248 -5.70 0.05 -24.55
CA GLY A 248 -4.99 1.32 -24.71
C GLY A 248 -4.05 1.33 -25.90
N VAL A 249 -2.86 1.90 -25.72
CA VAL A 249 -1.88 2.13 -26.79
C VAL A 249 -0.55 1.50 -26.42
N ASP A 250 0.02 0.72 -27.33
CA ASP A 250 1.32 0.10 -27.19
C ASP A 250 2.42 1.18 -27.02
N PRO A 251 3.10 1.25 -25.87
CA PRO A 251 4.09 2.29 -25.62
C PRO A 251 5.36 2.16 -26.49
N ASN A 252 5.60 1.00 -27.11
CA ASN A 252 6.79 0.74 -27.91
C ASN A 252 6.64 1.20 -29.37
N ASN A 253 5.43 1.19 -29.92
CA ASN A 253 5.19 1.53 -31.33
C ASN A 253 4.01 2.50 -31.56
N GLY A 254 3.29 2.90 -30.51
CA GLY A 254 2.21 3.88 -30.57
C GLY A 254 0.91 3.38 -31.20
N ARG A 255 0.77 2.07 -31.46
CA ARG A 255 -0.44 1.51 -32.05
C ARG A 255 -1.49 1.23 -30.98
N GLU A 256 -2.75 1.45 -31.34
CA GLU A 256 -3.88 1.05 -30.52
C GLU A 256 -3.92 -0.47 -30.37
N LEU A 257 -4.11 -0.93 -29.14
CA LEU A 257 -4.22 -2.34 -28.82
C LEU A 257 -5.59 -2.87 -29.25
N ARG A 258 -5.58 -4.11 -29.73
CA ARG A 258 -6.80 -4.81 -30.13
C ARG A 258 -7.11 -5.91 -29.13
N LYS A 259 -8.38 -6.19 -28.89
CA LYS A 259 -8.78 -7.31 -28.04
C LYS A 259 -8.29 -8.64 -28.66
N ALA A 260 -7.63 -9.48 -27.88
CA ALA A 260 -7.07 -10.73 -28.37
C ALA A 260 -8.19 -11.73 -28.67
N THR A 261 -8.23 -12.22 -29.92
CA THR A 261 -9.10 -13.32 -30.34
C THR A 261 -8.44 -14.66 -29.99
N GLU A 262 -9.23 -15.73 -29.89
CA GLU A 262 -8.73 -17.09 -29.68
C GLU A 262 -7.59 -17.42 -30.66
N TYR A 263 -7.79 -17.15 -31.96
CA TYR A 263 -6.76 -17.34 -33.00
C TYR A 263 -5.44 -16.61 -32.73
N ILE A 264 -5.48 -15.40 -32.16
CA ILE A 264 -4.26 -14.63 -31.87
C ILE A 264 -3.55 -15.22 -30.67
N ILE A 265 -4.31 -15.64 -29.65
CA ILE A 265 -3.79 -16.30 -28.45
C ILE A 265 -3.16 -17.65 -28.83
N ASP A 266 -3.83 -18.48 -29.63
CA ASP A 266 -3.31 -19.79 -30.05
C ASP A 266 -2.07 -19.67 -30.94
N LYS A 267 -2.05 -18.68 -31.84
CA LYS A 267 -0.96 -18.54 -32.81
C LYS A 267 0.29 -17.89 -32.22
N TYR A 268 0.12 -16.95 -31.29
CA TYR A 268 1.20 -16.10 -30.79
C TYR A 268 1.45 -16.21 -29.29
N GLY A 269 0.53 -16.82 -28.54
CA GLY A 269 0.69 -17.24 -27.15
C GLY A 269 0.85 -18.75 -27.03
N GLY A 270 0.97 -19.25 -25.81
CA GLY A 270 1.13 -20.66 -25.50
C GLY A 270 2.54 -21.19 -25.77
N ILE A 271 2.78 -22.45 -25.36
CA ILE A 271 4.03 -23.15 -25.67
C ILE A 271 4.07 -23.34 -27.18
N GLN A 272 4.96 -22.63 -27.86
CA GLN A 272 5.21 -22.88 -29.27
C GLN A 272 5.92 -24.23 -29.37
N GLU A 273 5.19 -25.27 -29.80
CA GLU A 273 5.83 -26.46 -30.34
C GLU A 273 6.61 -26.00 -31.58
N GLU A 274 7.94 -26.02 -31.48
CA GLU A 274 8.81 -25.77 -32.63
C GLU A 274 8.39 -26.76 -33.72
N ALA A 275 7.79 -26.24 -34.79
CA ALA A 275 7.49 -27.04 -35.96
C ALA A 275 8.81 -27.61 -36.50
N GLN A 276 8.96 -28.94 -36.43
CA GLN A 276 9.99 -29.71 -37.12
C GLN A 276 9.92 -29.53 -38.63
#